data_AF-A0A1J1DR56-F1
#
_entry.id   AF-A0A1J1DR56-F1
#
_cell.length_a   1.000
_cell.length_b   1.000
_cell.length_c   1.000
_cell.angle_alpha   90.00
_cell.angle_beta   90.00
_cell.angle_gamma   90.00
#
_symmetry.space_group_name_H-M   'P 1'
#
loop_
_entity.id
_entity.type
_entity.pdbx_description
1 polymer ?
#
loop_
_entity_poly.entity_id
_entity_poly.type
_entity_poly.pdbx_seq_one_letter_code
_entity_poly.pdbx_strand_id
1 'polypeptide(L)'
;MKTFLRLFIAVLLLLVVWLPATANAVSKSVILSPFSITAPQSYAYLSKAVPATIQAGLNRPGVLEARPVQIKISSLAEARKARNAQHADYVVWGVVTVLGNECTVEVNSSDRDGKTWSKTGQGPVSGLTATVQNLAAALSSEALGLPGMAYAGQQGEGQMINRMNSDIVVNETGQQQVYLNPQFRYQGAWANDASRLRTQRLPNKMVDMAVGDFNGDGKNEIAVLGDHKLIIYAWSANGKLKPLGETVVSRSNLNFSMRAVDINRDGVKDLVIATYEQDSNRPYSYFYTFAGNKLAECAERVPYFASVVSTPPNFAPTLVGQGWDSIKLFAPDVRVMEKHGAKLTLGSRLDLPEGAKVFNICWLPGDKNSKGDQLVMLTDDERIKLFQGSGNTLIHTTIERFSGSATGMEHYKGMPGLDPDRNYQLPGKYYASMRLITADLGHTGEYVLLINKPISTASQLFDRYRYFPQGEIHALYWDGVGLALKWKTRRIRGSVASVDLADANNDGVLDLVVGLNTSPDLGVGSRQCMITAYPLDISQTNPNVPADLSDFEVTPNQ
;
A
#
# COMPACT_ATOMS: atom_id res chain seq x y z
N MET A 1 51.39 59.70 9.67
CA MET A 1 50.22 58.91 9.22
C MET A 1 50.44 58.09 7.94
N LYS A 2 51.22 58.53 6.93
CA LYS A 2 51.40 57.77 5.67
C LYS A 2 52.36 56.58 5.75
N THR A 3 53.22 56.50 6.76
CA THR A 3 54.18 55.40 6.97
C THR A 3 53.58 54.23 7.76
N PHE A 4 52.70 54.51 8.72
CA PHE A 4 52.02 53.49 9.52
C PHE A 4 51.01 52.67 8.70
N LEU A 5 50.31 53.31 7.75
CA LEU A 5 49.36 52.63 6.86
C LEU A 5 50.05 51.67 5.89
N ARG A 6 51.28 51.98 5.45
CA ARG A 6 52.07 51.10 4.58
C ARG A 6 52.63 49.89 5.32
N LEU A 7 52.99 50.04 6.59
CA LEU A 7 53.42 48.92 7.43
C LEU A 7 52.25 47.98 7.76
N PHE A 8 51.06 48.52 7.99
CA PHE A 8 49.86 47.72 8.28
C PHE A 8 49.41 46.89 7.07
N ILE A 9 49.50 47.46 5.85
CA ILE A 9 49.17 46.76 4.61
C ILE A 9 50.23 45.69 4.27
N ALA A 10 51.51 45.94 4.58
CA ALA A 10 52.58 44.95 4.38
C ALA A 10 52.47 43.76 5.34
N VAL A 11 52.05 44.00 6.59
CA VAL A 11 51.80 42.92 7.58
C VAL A 11 50.51 42.14 7.24
N LEU A 12 49.48 42.79 6.69
CA LEU A 12 48.28 42.10 6.20
C LEU A 12 48.56 41.24 4.95
N LEU A 13 49.48 41.67 4.07
CA LEU A 13 49.88 40.89 2.89
C LEU A 13 50.82 39.71 3.23
N LEU A 14 51.58 39.81 4.32
CA LEU A 14 52.40 38.69 4.84
C LEU A 14 51.59 37.65 5.63
N LEU A 15 50.39 38.00 6.12
CA LEU A 15 49.46 37.09 6.80
C LEU A 15 48.56 36.28 5.83
N VAL A 16 48.58 36.57 4.53
CA VAL A 16 47.80 35.84 3.51
C VAL A 16 48.59 34.67 2.88
N VAL A 17 49.87 34.49 3.22
CA VAL A 17 50.74 33.44 2.63
C VAL A 17 50.85 32.18 3.50
N TRP A 18 50.10 32.07 4.59
CA TRP A 18 50.06 30.86 5.44
C TRP A 18 48.63 30.31 5.60
N LEU A 19 47.89 30.22 4.50
CA LEU A 19 46.84 29.21 4.40
C LEU A 19 47.54 27.88 4.05
N PRO A 20 47.42 26.82 4.86
CA PRO A 20 47.85 25.51 4.39
C PRO A 20 47.06 25.25 3.11
N ALA A 21 47.76 24.97 2.02
CA ALA A 21 47.12 24.46 0.82
C ALA A 21 46.33 23.23 1.25
N THR A 22 45.01 23.36 1.37
CA THR A 22 44.11 22.21 1.41
C THR A 22 44.35 21.52 0.09
N ALA A 23 45.16 20.45 0.12
CA ALA A 23 45.30 19.56 -0.99
C ALA A 23 43.88 19.18 -1.40
N ASN A 24 43.41 19.72 -2.52
CA ASN A 24 42.19 19.23 -3.15
C ASN A 24 42.46 17.74 -3.38
N ALA A 25 41.83 16.89 -2.57
CA ALA A 25 41.91 15.45 -2.75
C ALA A 25 41.39 15.19 -4.16
N VAL A 26 42.28 14.84 -5.08
CA VAL A 26 41.93 14.53 -6.47
C VAL A 26 41.01 13.31 -6.41
N SER A 27 39.72 13.52 -6.67
CA SER A 27 38.74 12.45 -6.73
C SER A 27 39.17 11.44 -7.79
N LYS A 28 39.36 10.17 -7.39
CA LYS A 28 39.68 9.10 -8.35
C LYS A 28 38.50 8.89 -9.29
N SER A 29 38.75 8.72 -10.57
CA SER A 29 37.72 8.58 -11.60
C SER A 29 37.68 7.14 -12.13
N VAL A 30 36.48 6.55 -12.18
CA VAL A 30 36.27 5.18 -12.66
C VAL A 30 35.25 5.18 -13.80
N ILE A 31 35.57 4.54 -14.92
CA ILE A 31 34.61 4.31 -16.00
C ILE A 31 34.06 2.88 -15.99
N LEU A 32 32.76 2.73 -16.18
CA LEU A 32 32.08 1.43 -16.24
C LEU A 32 31.54 1.16 -17.64
N SER A 33 32.04 0.09 -18.26
CA SER A 33 31.51 -0.44 -19.53
C SER A 33 30.23 -1.25 -19.29
N PRO A 34 29.31 -1.33 -20.27
CA PRO A 34 28.23 -2.29 -20.24
C PRO A 34 28.80 -3.71 -20.15
N PHE A 35 28.18 -4.56 -19.34
CA PHE A 35 28.63 -5.94 -19.19
C PHE A 35 28.14 -6.77 -20.37
N SER A 36 29.00 -7.68 -20.85
CA SER A 36 28.62 -8.62 -21.88
C SER A 36 27.74 -9.71 -21.28
N ILE A 37 26.60 -10.04 -21.90
CA ILE A 37 25.68 -11.06 -21.39
C ILE A 37 25.72 -12.29 -22.28
N THR A 38 25.86 -13.46 -21.65
CA THR A 38 25.65 -14.77 -22.25
C THR A 38 24.47 -15.44 -21.55
N ALA A 39 23.25 -15.10 -21.97
CA ALA A 39 21.99 -15.55 -21.35
C ALA A 39 20.82 -15.52 -22.36
N PRO A 40 19.69 -16.22 -22.07
CA PRO A 40 18.45 -16.08 -22.84
C PRO A 40 17.96 -14.62 -22.93
N GLN A 41 17.21 -14.27 -23.98
CA GLN A 41 16.73 -12.90 -24.25
C GLN A 41 15.98 -12.25 -23.07
N SER A 42 15.33 -13.04 -22.21
CA SER A 42 14.65 -12.57 -21.00
C SER A 42 15.57 -11.86 -19.99
N TYR A 43 16.90 -12.05 -20.08
CA TYR A 43 17.90 -11.47 -19.17
C TYR A 43 18.71 -10.32 -19.80
N ALA A 44 18.29 -9.78 -20.95
CA ALA A 44 19.00 -8.70 -21.63
C ALA A 44 19.20 -7.43 -20.77
N TYR A 45 18.33 -7.22 -19.77
CA TYR A 45 18.40 -6.09 -18.82
C TYR A 45 19.65 -6.13 -17.92
N LEU A 46 20.28 -7.31 -17.72
CA LEU A 46 21.44 -7.46 -16.84
C LEU A 46 22.68 -6.71 -17.33
N SER A 47 22.80 -6.45 -18.63
CA SER A 47 23.91 -5.67 -19.23
C SER A 47 23.99 -4.24 -18.70
N LYS A 48 22.84 -3.70 -18.25
CA LYS A 48 22.71 -2.35 -17.70
C LYS A 48 22.55 -2.37 -16.18
N ALA A 49 21.83 -3.36 -15.64
CA ALA A 49 21.58 -3.47 -14.21
C ALA A 49 22.86 -3.77 -13.40
N VAL A 50 23.71 -4.69 -13.87
CA VAL A 50 24.93 -5.08 -13.14
C VAL A 50 25.93 -3.92 -13.04
N PRO A 51 26.28 -3.19 -14.12
CA PRO A 51 27.11 -2.00 -14.02
C PRO A 51 26.52 -0.92 -13.10
N ALA A 52 25.20 -0.72 -13.11
CA ALA A 52 24.54 0.28 -12.26
C ALA A 52 24.68 -0.04 -10.77
N THR A 53 24.54 -1.31 -10.38
CA THR A 53 24.74 -1.76 -9.00
C THR A 53 26.20 -1.59 -8.57
N ILE A 54 27.17 -1.88 -9.45
CA ILE A 54 28.60 -1.65 -9.17
C ILE A 54 28.88 -0.15 -9.05
N GLN A 55 28.33 0.67 -9.94
CA GLN A 55 28.45 2.13 -9.88
C GLN A 55 27.95 2.68 -8.55
N ALA A 56 26.78 2.22 -8.08
CA ALA A 56 26.22 2.62 -6.79
C ALA A 56 27.12 2.24 -5.61
N GLY A 57 27.78 1.08 -5.66
CA GLY A 57 28.75 0.65 -4.63
C GLY A 57 30.08 1.40 -4.63
N LEU A 58 30.46 1.96 -5.78
CA LEU A 58 31.73 2.66 -5.96
C LEU A 58 31.63 4.17 -5.71
N ASN A 59 30.48 4.79 -6.02
CA ASN A 59 30.36 6.25 -6.00
C ASN A 59 30.49 6.81 -4.57
N ARG A 60 31.50 7.66 -4.36
CA ARG A 60 31.76 8.38 -3.12
C ARG A 60 32.00 9.85 -3.42
N PRO A 61 31.03 10.74 -3.14
CA PRO A 61 31.16 12.17 -3.43
C PRO A 61 32.46 12.74 -2.88
N GLY A 62 33.26 13.37 -3.74
CA GLY A 62 34.56 13.96 -3.38
C GLY A 62 35.74 12.99 -3.24
N VAL A 63 35.54 11.67 -3.34
CA VAL A 63 36.60 10.66 -3.17
C VAL A 63 36.75 9.76 -4.41
N LEU A 64 35.65 9.25 -4.95
CA LEU A 64 35.65 8.41 -6.15
C LEU A 64 34.38 8.61 -6.96
N GLU A 65 34.53 9.02 -8.21
CA GLU A 65 33.40 9.19 -9.14
C GLU A 65 33.36 8.06 -10.16
N ALA A 66 32.29 7.26 -10.10
CA ALA A 66 32.02 6.18 -11.03
C ALA A 66 31.07 6.66 -12.15
N ARG A 67 31.53 6.64 -13.40
CA ARG A 67 30.79 7.14 -14.57
C ARG A 67 30.53 6.02 -15.59
N PRO A 68 29.28 5.79 -16.03
CA PRO A 68 28.98 4.79 -17.04
C PRO A 68 29.38 5.31 -18.44
N VAL A 69 29.91 4.42 -19.28
CA VAL A 69 30.23 4.70 -20.69
C VAL A 69 29.50 3.72 -21.61
N GLN A 70 29.26 4.09 -22.87
CA GLN A 70 28.63 3.19 -23.85
C GLN A 70 29.64 2.33 -24.64
N ILE A 71 30.93 2.43 -24.30
CA ILE A 71 32.00 1.69 -24.98
C ILE A 71 31.97 0.24 -24.46
N LYS A 72 31.72 -0.72 -25.34
CA LYS A 72 31.79 -2.15 -25.00
C LYS A 72 33.25 -2.59 -24.93
N ILE A 73 33.65 -3.13 -23.78
CA ILE A 73 35.02 -3.59 -23.53
C ILE A 73 35.00 -5.10 -23.32
N SER A 74 35.79 -5.80 -24.13
CA SER A 74 35.92 -7.26 -24.09
C SER A 74 37.35 -7.73 -23.87
N SER A 75 38.34 -6.83 -24.00
CA SER A 75 39.76 -7.13 -23.80
C SER A 75 40.50 -6.02 -23.03
N LEU A 76 41.64 -6.36 -22.44
CA LEU A 76 42.51 -5.42 -21.73
C LEU A 76 43.04 -4.29 -22.66
N ALA A 77 43.26 -4.58 -23.95
CA ALA A 77 43.71 -3.59 -24.92
C ALA A 77 42.63 -2.51 -25.17
N GLU A 78 41.37 -2.94 -25.29
CA GLU A 78 40.22 -2.05 -25.41
C GLU A 78 40.00 -1.24 -24.12
N ALA A 79 40.19 -1.87 -22.96
CA ALA A 79 40.07 -1.23 -21.67
C ALA A 79 41.03 -0.05 -21.51
N ARG A 80 42.32 -0.25 -21.87
CA ARG A 80 43.34 0.81 -21.84
C ARG A 80 43.01 1.96 -22.79
N LYS A 81 42.53 1.65 -24.00
CA LYS A 81 42.13 2.67 -24.99
C LYS A 81 40.93 3.49 -24.50
N ALA A 82 39.90 2.83 -23.96
CA ALA A 82 38.70 3.49 -23.44
C ALA A 82 39.02 4.38 -22.23
N ARG A 83 39.88 3.90 -21.31
CA ARG A 83 40.33 4.68 -20.16
C ARG A 83 41.08 5.95 -20.57
N ASN A 84 42.03 5.82 -21.50
CA ASN A 84 42.80 6.96 -22.00
C ASN A 84 41.91 7.98 -22.73
N ALA A 85 40.92 7.50 -23.50
CA ALA A 85 39.97 8.37 -24.19
C ALA A 85 39.02 9.12 -23.26
N GLN A 86 38.75 8.59 -22.06
CA GLN A 86 37.83 9.18 -21.07
C GLN A 86 38.56 9.84 -19.89
N HIS A 87 39.90 9.95 -19.96
CA HIS A 87 40.75 10.52 -18.91
C HIS A 87 40.54 9.92 -17.51
N ALA A 88 40.15 8.64 -17.44
CA ALA A 88 39.82 7.97 -16.17
C ALA A 88 41.03 7.35 -15.48
N ASP A 89 40.96 7.17 -14.15
CA ASP A 89 41.99 6.46 -13.36
C ASP A 89 41.84 4.94 -13.46
N TYR A 90 40.60 4.45 -13.48
CA TYR A 90 40.28 3.04 -13.59
C TYR A 90 39.21 2.76 -14.63
N VAL A 91 39.21 1.55 -15.18
CA VAL A 91 38.18 1.04 -16.09
C VAL A 91 37.70 -0.32 -15.61
N VAL A 92 36.37 -0.50 -15.58
CA VAL A 92 35.71 -1.72 -15.12
C VAL A 92 34.84 -2.29 -16.25
N TRP A 93 34.97 -3.60 -16.50
CA TRP A 93 34.17 -4.34 -17.47
C TRP A 93 33.94 -5.77 -16.96
N GLY A 94 33.03 -6.51 -17.60
CA GLY A 94 32.74 -7.87 -17.13
C GLY A 94 31.78 -8.64 -18.02
N VAL A 95 31.57 -9.89 -17.63
CA VAL A 95 30.64 -10.81 -18.29
C VAL A 95 29.63 -11.36 -17.28
N VAL A 96 28.38 -11.50 -17.72
CA VAL A 96 27.31 -12.15 -16.97
C VAL A 96 26.85 -13.37 -17.77
N THR A 97 27.01 -14.55 -17.21
CA THR A 97 26.55 -15.80 -17.81
C THR A 97 25.41 -16.36 -16.98
N VAL A 98 24.28 -16.67 -17.61
CA VAL A 98 23.13 -17.29 -16.95
C VAL A 98 22.87 -18.65 -17.58
N LEU A 99 22.93 -19.71 -16.78
CA LEU A 99 22.66 -21.08 -17.21
C LEU A 99 21.60 -21.68 -16.27
N GLY A 100 20.36 -21.80 -16.77
CA GLY A 100 19.24 -22.26 -15.98
C GLY A 100 18.92 -21.33 -14.81
N ASN A 101 19.09 -21.83 -13.59
CA ASN A 101 18.82 -21.09 -12.34
C ASN A 101 20.09 -20.48 -11.71
N GLU A 102 21.26 -20.75 -12.28
CA GLU A 102 22.56 -20.28 -11.79
C GLU A 102 23.07 -19.13 -12.67
N CYS A 103 23.73 -18.16 -12.04
CA CYS A 103 24.40 -17.06 -12.69
C CYS A 103 25.85 -16.92 -12.22
N THR A 104 26.71 -16.60 -13.17
CA THR A 104 28.13 -16.31 -12.94
C THR A 104 28.41 -14.91 -13.43
N VAL A 105 28.98 -14.07 -12.55
CA VAL A 105 29.37 -12.70 -12.84
C VAL A 105 30.87 -12.59 -12.68
N GLU A 106 31.56 -12.18 -13.74
CA GLU A 106 32.98 -11.87 -13.71
C GLU A 106 33.15 -10.35 -13.83
N VAL A 107 33.91 -9.77 -12.90
CA VAL A 107 34.24 -8.34 -12.90
C VAL A 107 35.75 -8.18 -13.07
N ASN A 108 36.14 -7.39 -14.07
CA ASN A 108 37.51 -7.07 -14.41
C ASN A 108 37.74 -5.57 -14.26
N SER A 109 38.92 -5.19 -13.78
CA SER A 109 39.35 -3.80 -13.61
C SER A 109 40.81 -3.60 -14.02
N SER A 110 41.15 -2.40 -14.50
CA SER A 110 42.54 -2.00 -14.79
C SER A 110 42.81 -0.54 -14.43
N ASP A 111 43.97 -0.28 -13.85
CA ASP A 111 44.45 1.05 -13.44
C ASP A 111 45.46 1.68 -14.40
N ARG A 112 45.82 2.97 -14.16
CA ARG A 112 46.79 3.73 -14.98
C ARG A 112 48.12 3.02 -15.20
N ASP A 113 48.64 2.34 -14.18
CA ASP A 113 49.92 1.63 -14.19
C ASP A 113 49.84 0.26 -14.89
N GLY A 114 48.65 -0.14 -15.35
CA GLY A 114 48.41 -1.37 -16.07
C GLY A 114 48.21 -2.58 -15.17
N LYS A 115 48.09 -2.38 -13.85
CA LYS A 115 47.69 -3.41 -12.89
C LYS A 115 46.25 -3.81 -13.19
N THR A 116 46.00 -5.12 -13.13
CA THR A 116 44.69 -5.71 -13.40
C THR A 116 44.15 -6.40 -12.16
N TRP A 117 42.84 -6.33 -11.97
CA TRP A 117 42.11 -7.06 -10.95
C TRP A 117 40.95 -7.80 -11.61
N SER A 118 40.71 -9.04 -11.20
CA SER A 118 39.62 -9.88 -11.70
C SER A 118 39.06 -10.74 -10.58
N LYS A 119 37.73 -10.80 -10.47
CA LYS A 119 37.05 -11.67 -9.52
C LYS A 119 35.73 -12.16 -10.08
N THR A 120 35.42 -13.42 -9.78
CA THR A 120 34.20 -14.08 -10.23
C THR A 120 33.33 -14.42 -9.04
N GLY A 121 32.04 -14.14 -9.15
CA GLY A 121 31.01 -14.53 -8.20
C GLY A 121 29.99 -15.44 -8.88
N GLN A 122 29.56 -16.47 -8.17
CA GLN A 122 28.54 -17.42 -8.63
C GLN A 122 27.42 -17.51 -7.61
N GLY A 123 26.18 -17.66 -8.09
CA GLY A 123 25.03 -17.93 -7.24
C GLY A 123 23.74 -18.05 -8.03
N PRO A 124 22.60 -18.27 -7.34
CA PRO A 124 21.31 -18.35 -8.01
C PRO A 124 20.93 -16.99 -8.62
N VAL A 125 20.18 -16.99 -9.72
CA VAL A 125 19.69 -15.74 -10.36
C VAL A 125 18.89 -14.87 -9.38
N SER A 126 18.16 -15.49 -8.44
CA SER A 126 17.44 -14.79 -7.35
C SER A 126 18.35 -14.06 -6.36
N GLY A 127 19.61 -14.49 -6.24
CA GLY A 127 20.65 -13.91 -5.38
C GLY A 127 21.66 -13.02 -6.13
N LEU A 128 21.48 -12.79 -7.43
CA LEU A 128 22.42 -12.04 -8.28
C LEU A 128 22.80 -10.67 -7.70
N THR A 129 21.84 -9.96 -7.10
CA THR A 129 22.08 -8.66 -6.46
C THR A 129 23.12 -8.75 -5.34
N ALA A 130 23.02 -9.77 -4.48
CA ALA A 130 23.98 -9.98 -3.39
C ALA A 130 25.36 -10.38 -3.92
N THR A 131 25.40 -11.24 -4.96
CA THR A 131 26.65 -11.60 -5.64
C THR A 131 27.35 -10.38 -6.24
N VAL A 132 26.61 -9.49 -6.90
CA VAL A 132 27.16 -8.26 -7.49
C VAL A 132 27.60 -7.27 -6.41
N GLN A 133 26.87 -7.14 -5.31
CA GLN A 133 27.26 -6.30 -4.16
C GLN A 133 28.58 -6.78 -3.53
N ASN A 134 28.74 -8.08 -3.33
CA ASN A 134 29.98 -8.67 -2.81
C ASN A 134 31.16 -8.44 -3.76
N LEU A 135 30.94 -8.55 -5.07
CA LEU A 135 31.96 -8.24 -6.09
C LEU A 135 32.32 -6.76 -6.12
N ALA A 136 31.35 -5.86 -5.97
CA ALA A 136 31.58 -4.42 -5.89
C ALA A 136 32.36 -4.04 -4.61
N ALA A 137 32.03 -4.66 -3.47
CA ALA A 137 32.78 -4.49 -2.23
C ALA A 137 34.23 -4.94 -2.38
N ALA A 138 34.47 -6.12 -2.97
CA ALA A 138 35.82 -6.63 -3.24
C ALA A 138 36.60 -5.74 -4.22
N LEU A 139 35.95 -5.24 -5.27
CA LEU A 139 36.56 -4.28 -6.21
C LEU A 139 36.99 -2.99 -5.48
N SER A 140 36.14 -2.49 -4.57
CA SER A 140 36.43 -1.27 -3.82
C SER A 140 37.63 -1.43 -2.88
N SER A 141 37.73 -2.56 -2.17
CA SER A 141 38.78 -2.81 -1.18
C SER A 141 40.09 -3.30 -1.80
N GLU A 142 40.02 -4.25 -2.72
CA GLU A 142 41.20 -4.93 -3.27
C GLU A 142 41.81 -4.20 -4.46
N ALA A 143 40.99 -3.62 -5.36
CA ALA A 143 41.48 -2.97 -6.57
C ALA A 143 41.68 -1.46 -6.39
N LEU A 144 40.76 -0.80 -5.68
CA LEU A 144 40.75 0.67 -5.53
C LEU A 144 41.41 1.15 -4.22
N GLY A 145 41.67 0.23 -3.28
CA GLY A 145 42.33 0.51 -2.00
C GLY A 145 41.47 1.35 -1.06
N LEU A 146 40.14 1.27 -1.19
CA LEU A 146 39.18 2.00 -0.37
C LEU A 146 38.59 1.08 0.72
N PRO A 147 38.35 1.56 1.95
CA PRO A 147 37.68 0.72 2.96
C PRO A 147 36.34 0.26 2.42
N GLY A 148 36.12 -1.05 2.38
CA GLY A 148 34.93 -1.66 1.77
C GLY A 148 33.65 -1.19 2.47
N MET A 149 32.59 -0.91 1.70
CA MET A 149 31.26 -0.75 2.30
C MET A 149 30.77 -2.12 2.77
N ALA A 150 30.40 -2.21 4.05
CA ALA A 150 29.59 -3.31 4.53
C ALA A 150 28.17 -3.11 3.98
N TYR A 151 27.78 -3.92 2.99
CA TYR A 151 26.37 -4.08 2.65
C TYR A 151 25.70 -4.77 3.85
N ALA A 152 24.74 -4.11 4.49
CA ALA A 152 24.05 -4.64 5.66
C ALA A 152 23.27 -5.92 5.29
N GLY A 153 23.93 -7.06 5.46
CA GLY A 153 23.36 -8.40 5.34
C GLY A 153 23.83 -9.24 6.51
N GLN A 154 22.88 -9.80 7.27
CA GLN A 154 23.08 -10.56 8.50
C GLN A 154 24.12 -11.69 8.36
N GLN A 155 25.07 -11.76 9.29
CA GLN A 155 25.49 -12.96 10.04
C GLN A 155 26.56 -12.62 11.09
N GLY A 156 26.38 -13.09 12.33
CA GLY A 156 27.49 -13.40 13.25
C GLY A 156 27.69 -12.46 14.44
N GLU A 157 27.53 -13.03 15.64
CA GLU A 157 27.68 -12.49 16.99
C GLU A 157 29.04 -11.81 17.30
N GLY A 158 29.04 -10.78 18.16
CA GLY A 158 30.26 -10.29 18.78
C GLY A 158 30.21 -8.88 19.39
N GLN A 159 29.94 -8.83 20.69
CA GLN A 159 30.37 -7.82 21.69
C GLN A 159 30.20 -6.31 21.41
N MET A 160 29.36 -5.69 22.26
CA MET A 160 29.34 -4.25 22.47
C MET A 160 30.70 -3.75 22.99
N ILE A 161 31.31 -2.82 22.26
CA ILE A 161 32.32 -1.93 22.83
C ILE A 161 31.84 -0.50 22.64
N ASN A 162 31.36 0.04 23.75
CA ASN A 162 31.06 1.45 23.96
C ASN A 162 32.36 2.25 23.83
N ARG A 163 32.47 3.10 22.80
CA ARG A 163 33.42 4.22 22.81
C ARG A 163 32.62 5.50 22.54
N MET A 164 32.19 6.11 23.63
CA MET A 164 31.89 7.54 23.67
C MET A 164 33.11 8.31 23.14
N ASN A 165 32.86 9.21 22.20
CA ASN A 165 33.63 10.44 22.10
C ASN A 165 32.64 11.59 22.17
N SER A 166 32.68 12.27 23.31
CA SER A 166 32.02 13.51 23.64
C SER A 166 32.75 14.65 22.95
N ASP A 167 32.20 15.16 21.86
CA ASP A 167 32.27 16.59 21.52
C ASP A 167 31.34 16.86 20.34
N ILE A 168 30.58 17.96 20.45
CA ILE A 168 29.42 18.37 19.63
C ILE A 168 28.09 17.79 20.15
N VAL A 169 27.81 18.09 21.43
CA VAL A 169 26.42 18.33 21.87
C VAL A 169 26.14 19.80 21.58
N VAL A 170 25.50 20.08 20.45
CA VAL A 170 24.62 21.25 20.35
C VAL A 170 23.24 20.73 20.64
N ASN A 171 22.84 20.98 21.88
CA ASN A 171 21.48 20.80 22.36
C ASN A 171 20.65 21.94 21.76
N GLU A 172 20.15 21.77 20.54
CA GLU A 172 18.99 22.54 20.09
C GLU A 172 17.74 21.73 20.41
N THR A 173 17.09 22.21 21.47
CA THR A 173 15.81 21.75 21.97
C THR A 173 14.77 21.95 20.88
N GLY A 174 14.28 20.84 20.35
CA GLY A 174 13.15 20.75 19.44
C GLY A 174 12.49 19.38 19.60
N GLN A 175 12.10 19.04 20.83
CA GLN A 175 11.12 17.98 21.07
C GLN A 175 9.83 18.34 20.35
N GLN A 176 9.59 17.74 19.19
CA GLN A 176 8.27 17.66 18.58
C GLN A 176 8.17 16.32 17.84
N GLN A 177 8.18 15.25 18.63
CA GLN A 177 7.60 13.98 18.22
C GLN A 177 6.10 14.19 18.12
N VAL A 178 5.60 14.20 16.89
CA VAL A 178 4.18 14.16 16.58
C VAL A 178 4.02 12.99 15.62
N TYR A 179 3.46 11.89 16.11
CA TYR A 179 3.21 10.72 15.30
C TYR A 179 1.73 10.35 15.42
N LEU A 180 1.03 10.32 14.28
CA LEU A 180 0.06 9.26 14.04
C LEU A 180 0.74 7.93 14.42
N ASN A 181 0.08 7.12 15.25
CA ASN A 181 0.52 5.82 15.80
C ASN A 181 1.79 5.23 15.13
N PRO A 182 2.85 4.85 15.86
CA PRO A 182 4.13 4.35 15.33
C PRO A 182 4.04 3.22 14.28
N GLN A 183 2.88 2.60 14.11
CA GLN A 183 2.58 1.66 13.02
C GLN A 183 2.36 2.35 11.65
N PHE A 184 2.28 3.68 11.59
CA PHE A 184 2.07 4.48 10.37
C PHE A 184 3.38 5.03 9.76
N ARG A 185 4.50 5.09 10.52
CA ARG A 185 5.89 5.21 10.00
C ARG A 185 6.92 4.56 10.92
N TYR A 186 7.96 3.97 10.35
CA TYR A 186 8.97 3.11 10.98
C TYR A 186 9.75 3.77 12.13
N GLN A 187 9.25 3.70 13.36
CA GLN A 187 10.08 3.66 14.58
C GLN A 187 9.58 2.55 15.54
N GLY A 188 10.53 2.02 16.32
CA GLY A 188 10.47 0.70 16.95
C GLY A 188 9.31 0.46 17.92
N ALA A 189 8.68 -0.71 17.77
CA ALA A 189 7.71 -1.23 18.73
C ALA A 189 8.27 -2.53 19.31
N TRP A 190 8.85 -2.44 20.51
CA TRP A 190 9.20 -3.61 21.32
C TRP A 190 7.91 -4.31 21.78
N ALA A 191 8.02 -5.59 22.14
CA ALA A 191 6.94 -6.58 22.29
C ALA A 191 5.76 -6.28 23.25
N ASN A 192 5.63 -5.06 23.79
CA ASN A 192 4.54 -4.59 24.66
C ASN A 192 3.87 -3.30 24.13
N ASP A 193 3.75 -3.17 22.80
CA ASP A 193 3.14 -2.00 22.18
C ASP A 193 1.60 -2.01 22.38
N ALA A 194 1.14 -1.25 23.39
CA ALA A 194 -0.26 -1.02 23.72
C ALA A 194 -1.04 -0.24 22.64
N SER A 195 -0.42 0.07 21.49
CA SER A 195 -1.01 0.91 20.42
C SER A 195 -1.87 0.15 19.39
N ARG A 196 -2.06 -1.16 19.53
CA ARG A 196 -2.87 -1.94 18.58
C ARG A 196 -3.77 -2.93 19.28
N LEU A 197 -5.07 -2.74 19.14
CA LEU A 197 -6.05 -3.69 19.63
C LEU A 197 -6.19 -4.86 18.66
N ARG A 198 -6.18 -6.07 19.20
CA ARG A 198 -6.32 -7.33 18.44
C ARG A 198 -7.26 -8.26 19.19
N THR A 199 -8.33 -8.68 18.52
CA THR A 199 -9.30 -9.61 19.13
C THR A 199 -8.72 -11.02 19.21
N GLN A 200 -9.40 -11.90 19.96
CA GLN A 200 -9.21 -13.34 19.77
C GLN A 200 -9.59 -13.76 18.33
N ARG A 201 -9.15 -14.96 17.91
CA ARG A 201 -9.66 -15.56 16.68
C ARG A 201 -11.13 -15.96 16.87
N LEU A 202 -11.97 -15.54 15.93
CA LEU A 202 -13.38 -15.86 15.87
C LEU A 202 -13.58 -17.06 14.92
N PRO A 203 -14.52 -17.97 15.21
CA PRO A 203 -14.59 -19.30 14.57
C PRO A 203 -15.06 -19.30 13.10
N ASN A 204 -15.50 -18.15 12.58
CA ASN A 204 -16.13 -18.04 11.27
C ASN A 204 -15.29 -17.20 10.30
N LYS A 205 -15.46 -17.47 9.00
CA LYS A 205 -14.97 -16.61 7.92
C LYS A 205 -15.73 -15.29 7.97
N MET A 206 -15.02 -14.18 7.77
CA MET A 206 -15.59 -12.85 7.61
C MET A 206 -15.75 -12.54 6.12
N VAL A 207 -16.97 -12.20 5.72
CA VAL A 207 -17.32 -11.62 4.41
C VAL A 207 -17.21 -10.10 4.48
N ASP A 208 -17.79 -9.49 5.53
CA ASP A 208 -17.77 -8.05 5.76
C ASP A 208 -17.90 -7.75 7.27
N MET A 209 -17.67 -6.51 7.68
CA MET A 209 -17.79 -6.04 9.06
C MET A 209 -18.43 -4.64 9.10
N ALA A 210 -19.11 -4.33 10.19
CA ALA A 210 -19.51 -2.96 10.50
C ALA A 210 -19.34 -2.70 12.00
N VAL A 211 -18.95 -1.47 12.35
CA VAL A 211 -18.81 -1.03 13.74
C VAL A 211 -19.74 0.14 14.01
N GLY A 212 -20.47 0.06 15.12
CA GLY A 212 -21.40 1.11 15.51
C GLY A 212 -22.29 0.71 16.67
N ASP A 213 -22.97 1.69 17.26
CA ASP A 213 -24.02 1.46 18.23
C ASP A 213 -25.24 0.84 17.53
N PHE A 214 -25.41 -0.46 17.73
CA PHE A 214 -26.51 -1.24 17.16
C PHE A 214 -27.61 -1.50 18.19
N ASN A 215 -27.31 -1.40 19.48
CA ASN A 215 -28.27 -1.72 20.56
C ASN A 215 -28.90 -0.47 21.22
N GLY A 216 -28.36 0.72 20.94
CA GLY A 216 -28.82 2.03 21.45
C GLY A 216 -28.28 2.43 22.83
N ASP A 217 -27.23 1.78 23.34
CA ASP A 217 -26.66 2.04 24.67
C ASP A 217 -25.53 3.08 24.69
N GLY A 218 -25.21 3.64 23.52
CA GLY A 218 -24.14 4.62 23.34
C GLY A 218 -22.75 4.02 23.18
N LYS A 219 -22.61 2.69 23.16
CA LYS A 219 -21.35 1.99 22.87
C LYS A 219 -21.42 1.31 21.52
N ASN A 220 -20.29 1.29 20.83
CA ASN A 220 -20.13 0.60 19.57
C ASN A 220 -19.97 -0.91 19.79
N GLU A 221 -20.78 -1.67 19.06
CA GLU A 221 -20.63 -3.10 18.82
C GLU A 221 -19.94 -3.37 17.49
N ILE A 222 -19.54 -4.63 17.30
CA ILE A 222 -18.94 -5.10 16.05
C ILE A 222 -19.84 -6.17 15.43
N ALA A 223 -20.44 -5.84 14.28
CA ALA A 223 -21.18 -6.77 13.44
C ALA A 223 -20.22 -7.48 12.49
N VAL A 224 -20.23 -8.82 12.51
CA VAL A 224 -19.45 -9.66 11.60
C VAL A 224 -20.41 -10.46 10.72
N LEU A 225 -20.27 -10.26 9.41
CA LEU A 225 -21.00 -11.01 8.40
C LEU A 225 -20.17 -12.22 7.98
N GLY A 226 -20.69 -13.43 8.16
CA GLY A 226 -20.14 -14.65 7.57
C GLY A 226 -20.85 -15.02 6.27
N ASP A 227 -20.62 -16.24 5.76
CA ASP A 227 -21.21 -16.67 4.47
C ASP A 227 -22.76 -16.72 4.50
N HIS A 228 -23.34 -17.07 5.66
CA HIS A 228 -24.81 -17.13 5.87
C HIS A 228 -25.29 -16.51 7.18
N LYS A 229 -24.37 -16.27 8.13
CA LYS A 229 -24.70 -15.78 9.47
C LYS A 229 -24.32 -14.32 9.63
N LEU A 230 -25.11 -13.58 10.39
CA LEU A 230 -24.74 -12.31 10.98
C LEU A 230 -24.58 -12.52 12.49
N ILE A 231 -23.47 -12.05 13.06
CA ILE A 231 -23.21 -12.11 14.50
C ILE A 231 -22.78 -10.71 14.97
N ILE A 232 -23.43 -10.20 16.01
CA ILE A 232 -23.05 -8.95 16.67
C ILE A 232 -22.27 -9.30 17.93
N TYR A 233 -21.10 -8.68 18.10
CA TYR A 233 -20.21 -8.86 19.23
C TYR A 233 -20.10 -7.57 20.04
N ALA A 234 -20.00 -7.71 21.35
CA ALA A 234 -19.66 -6.63 22.27
C ALA A 234 -18.41 -6.97 23.08
N TRP A 235 -17.69 -5.94 23.53
CA TRP A 235 -16.56 -6.12 24.44
C TRP A 235 -17.04 -6.54 25.82
N SER A 236 -16.44 -7.62 26.34
CA SER A 236 -16.63 -8.01 27.73
C SER A 236 -15.54 -7.44 28.62
N ALA A 237 -15.81 -7.36 29.93
CA ALA A 237 -14.91 -6.76 30.92
C ALA A 237 -13.48 -7.36 30.97
N ASN A 238 -13.27 -8.54 30.36
CA ASN A 238 -11.95 -9.17 30.26
C ASN A 238 -11.19 -8.84 28.96
N GLY A 239 -11.66 -7.87 28.17
CA GLY A 239 -11.04 -7.47 26.91
C GLY A 239 -11.20 -8.49 25.79
N LYS A 240 -12.24 -9.34 25.81
CA LYS A 240 -12.59 -10.25 24.71
C LYS A 240 -13.97 -9.93 24.17
N LEU A 241 -14.15 -10.12 22.85
CA LEU A 241 -15.46 -10.04 22.22
C LEU A 241 -16.35 -11.21 22.63
N LYS A 242 -17.60 -10.94 22.99
CA LYS A 242 -18.63 -11.96 23.24
C LYS A 242 -19.80 -11.73 22.28
N PRO A 243 -20.38 -12.81 21.71
CA PRO A 243 -21.57 -12.67 20.87
C PRO A 243 -22.73 -12.17 21.72
N LEU A 244 -23.36 -11.10 21.26
CA LEU A 244 -24.52 -10.48 21.87
C LEU A 244 -25.81 -10.97 21.21
N GLY A 245 -25.76 -11.20 19.89
CA GLY A 245 -26.84 -11.82 19.12
C GLY A 245 -26.34 -12.41 17.81
N GLU A 246 -27.04 -13.43 17.30
CA GLU A 246 -26.78 -13.99 15.98
C GLU A 246 -28.08 -14.32 15.23
N THR A 247 -28.02 -14.27 13.91
CA THR A 247 -29.10 -14.75 13.03
C THR A 247 -28.54 -15.41 11.78
N VAL A 248 -29.36 -16.21 11.11
CA VAL A 248 -29.08 -16.73 9.78
C VAL A 248 -29.80 -15.82 8.79
N VAL A 249 -29.03 -15.05 7.99
CA VAL A 249 -29.58 -14.10 7.02
C VAL A 249 -30.36 -14.84 5.93
N SER A 250 -29.75 -15.89 5.39
CA SER A 250 -30.40 -16.80 4.44
C SER A 250 -29.72 -18.15 4.46
N ARG A 251 -30.51 -19.22 4.39
CA ARG A 251 -30.00 -20.60 4.30
C ARG A 251 -29.56 -20.97 2.89
N SER A 252 -30.10 -20.30 1.87
CA SER A 252 -29.87 -20.62 0.45
C SER A 252 -28.99 -19.60 -0.26
N ASN A 253 -28.98 -18.35 0.20
CA ASN A 253 -28.23 -17.28 -0.44
C ASN A 253 -26.90 -17.06 0.28
N LEU A 254 -25.90 -16.63 -0.49
CA LEU A 254 -24.60 -16.23 0.03
C LEU A 254 -24.61 -14.72 0.33
N ASN A 255 -24.05 -14.37 1.48
CA ASN A 255 -23.83 -12.97 1.85
C ASN A 255 -22.73 -12.35 0.98
N PHE A 256 -22.93 -11.11 0.56
CA PHE A 256 -22.04 -10.40 -0.37
C PHE A 256 -21.41 -9.15 0.22
N SER A 257 -22.20 -8.32 0.90
CA SER A 257 -21.73 -7.08 1.54
C SER A 257 -22.65 -6.64 2.67
N MET A 258 -22.13 -5.84 3.60
CA MET A 258 -22.90 -5.22 4.68
C MET A 258 -22.55 -3.74 4.85
N ARG A 259 -23.54 -2.91 5.18
CA ARG A 259 -23.36 -1.49 5.55
C ARG A 259 -24.21 -1.17 6.78
N ALA A 260 -23.76 -0.21 7.59
CA ALA A 260 -24.49 0.28 8.75
C ALA A 260 -25.00 1.70 8.49
N VAL A 261 -26.28 1.96 8.76
CA VAL A 261 -26.90 3.28 8.64
C VAL A 261 -28.16 3.34 9.48
N ASP A 262 -28.45 4.48 10.09
CA ASP A 262 -29.72 4.73 10.77
C ASP A 262 -30.82 5.01 9.71
N ILE A 263 -31.65 4.01 9.40
CA ILE A 263 -32.65 4.09 8.32
C ILE A 263 -33.95 4.73 8.83
N ASN A 264 -34.32 4.44 10.07
CA ASN A 264 -35.57 4.87 10.68
C ASN A 264 -35.43 6.18 11.49
N ARG A 265 -34.22 6.72 11.61
CA ARG A 265 -33.86 7.96 12.33
C ARG A 265 -34.15 7.88 13.83
N ASP A 266 -33.97 6.70 14.41
CA ASP A 266 -34.14 6.50 15.86
C ASP A 266 -32.84 6.64 16.66
N GLY A 267 -31.72 6.92 15.99
CA GLY A 267 -30.40 7.06 16.59
C GLY A 267 -29.62 5.76 16.70
N VAL A 268 -30.22 4.62 16.33
CA VAL A 268 -29.59 3.30 16.29
C VAL A 268 -29.22 2.96 14.85
N LYS A 269 -28.03 2.40 14.62
CA LYS A 269 -27.64 1.99 13.26
C LYS A 269 -28.34 0.67 12.90
N ASP A 270 -28.99 0.64 11.75
CA ASP A 270 -29.47 -0.59 11.12
C ASP A 270 -28.40 -1.18 10.19
N LEU A 271 -28.49 -2.49 9.94
CA LEU A 271 -27.61 -3.23 9.04
C LEU A 271 -28.31 -3.54 7.72
N VAL A 272 -27.71 -3.09 6.62
CA VAL A 272 -28.12 -3.39 5.24
C VAL A 272 -27.23 -4.50 4.72
N ILE A 273 -27.80 -5.67 4.43
CA ILE A 273 -27.06 -6.85 3.96
C ILE A 273 -27.51 -7.21 2.56
N ALA A 274 -26.57 -7.25 1.61
CA ALA A 274 -26.82 -7.76 0.28
C ALA A 274 -26.42 -9.23 0.18
N THR A 275 -27.30 -10.04 -0.40
CA THR A 275 -27.08 -11.48 -0.67
C THR A 275 -27.38 -11.80 -2.12
N TYR A 276 -26.94 -12.97 -2.59
CA TYR A 276 -27.29 -13.49 -3.91
C TYR A 276 -27.54 -15.00 -3.88
N GLU A 277 -28.42 -15.46 -4.77
CA GLU A 277 -28.59 -16.89 -5.06
C GLU A 277 -27.37 -17.42 -5.83
N GLN A 278 -26.77 -18.52 -5.37
CA GLN A 278 -25.52 -19.03 -5.95
C GLN A 278 -25.68 -19.50 -7.40
N ASP A 279 -26.84 -20.03 -7.79
CA ASP A 279 -27.07 -20.60 -9.13
C ASP A 279 -27.46 -19.56 -10.19
N SER A 280 -28.14 -18.50 -9.77
CA SER A 280 -28.78 -17.51 -10.65
C SER A 280 -28.18 -16.10 -10.52
N ASN A 281 -27.38 -15.86 -9.47
CA ASN A 281 -26.91 -14.54 -9.03
C ASN A 281 -28.03 -13.53 -8.76
N ARG A 282 -29.27 -13.98 -8.55
CA ARG A 282 -30.38 -13.08 -8.19
C ARG A 282 -30.15 -12.47 -6.81
N PRO A 283 -30.21 -11.13 -6.68
CA PRO A 283 -29.95 -10.46 -5.42
C PRO A 283 -31.17 -10.46 -4.52
N TYR A 284 -30.90 -10.56 -3.22
CA TYR A 284 -31.87 -10.20 -2.19
C TYR A 284 -31.16 -9.45 -1.09
N SER A 285 -31.67 -8.29 -0.73
CA SER A 285 -31.16 -7.49 0.38
C SER A 285 -32.09 -7.60 1.59
N TYR A 286 -31.48 -7.71 2.77
CA TYR A 286 -32.13 -7.83 4.07
C TYR A 286 -31.71 -6.66 4.95
N PHE A 287 -32.63 -6.21 5.78
CA PHE A 287 -32.43 -5.05 6.66
C PHE A 287 -32.68 -5.49 8.10
N TYR A 288 -31.68 -5.36 8.95
CA TYR A 288 -31.76 -5.76 10.36
C TYR A 288 -31.57 -4.57 11.27
N THR A 289 -32.42 -4.46 12.29
CA THR A 289 -32.20 -3.62 13.47
C THR A 289 -31.83 -4.50 14.66
N PHE A 290 -31.11 -3.97 15.65
CA PHE A 290 -30.68 -4.72 16.82
C PHE A 290 -31.21 -4.12 18.13
N ALA A 291 -32.53 -3.89 18.19
CA ALA A 291 -33.17 -3.39 19.39
C ALA A 291 -33.21 -4.43 20.53
N GLY A 292 -32.79 -4.05 21.74
CA GLY A 292 -32.92 -4.86 22.95
C GLY A 292 -32.14 -6.18 22.92
N ASN A 293 -30.96 -6.17 22.29
CA ASN A 293 -30.09 -7.34 22.09
C ASN A 293 -30.70 -8.46 21.24
N LYS A 294 -31.66 -8.13 20.36
CA LYS A 294 -32.25 -9.09 19.43
C LYS A 294 -32.25 -8.52 18.01
N LEU A 295 -31.84 -9.35 17.06
CA LEU A 295 -31.93 -9.03 15.64
C LEU A 295 -33.39 -9.12 15.20
N ALA A 296 -33.92 -8.02 14.69
CA ALA A 296 -35.25 -7.93 14.10
C ALA A 296 -35.15 -7.43 12.66
N GLU A 297 -35.99 -7.97 11.77
CA GLU A 297 -35.99 -7.58 10.36
C GLU A 297 -36.87 -6.35 10.12
N CYS A 298 -36.28 -5.31 9.53
CA CYS A 298 -36.98 -4.08 9.14
C CYS A 298 -37.68 -4.22 7.77
N ALA A 299 -37.08 -5.01 6.88
CA ALA A 299 -37.63 -5.34 5.57
C ALA A 299 -37.03 -6.67 5.10
N GLU A 300 -37.90 -7.63 4.80
CA GLU A 300 -37.50 -8.95 4.34
C GLU A 300 -37.36 -8.97 2.81
N ARG A 301 -36.25 -9.55 2.32
CA ARG A 301 -36.08 -10.04 0.94
C ARG A 301 -36.41 -9.01 -0.15
N VAL A 302 -35.72 -7.88 -0.12
CA VAL A 302 -35.82 -6.87 -1.18
C VAL A 302 -35.09 -7.36 -2.44
N PRO A 303 -35.72 -7.44 -3.62
CA PRO A 303 -35.16 -8.09 -4.82
C PRO A 303 -34.16 -7.20 -5.60
N TYR A 304 -33.36 -6.42 -4.88
CA TYR A 304 -32.37 -5.49 -5.41
C TYR A 304 -31.06 -5.63 -4.63
N PHE A 305 -29.93 -5.34 -5.24
CA PHE A 305 -28.70 -5.10 -4.49
C PHE A 305 -28.82 -3.75 -3.79
N ALA A 306 -28.77 -3.73 -2.45
CA ALA A 306 -28.81 -2.52 -1.65
C ALA A 306 -27.45 -2.25 -1.00
N SER A 307 -27.10 -0.97 -0.90
CA SER A 307 -25.91 -0.47 -0.23
C SER A 307 -26.17 0.92 0.32
N VAL A 308 -25.21 1.46 1.07
CA VAL A 308 -25.26 2.82 1.61
C VAL A 308 -24.08 3.58 1.04
N VAL A 309 -24.36 4.75 0.47
CA VAL A 309 -23.32 5.65 -0.05
C VAL A 309 -23.61 7.08 0.39
N SER A 310 -22.57 7.80 0.79
CA SER A 310 -22.66 9.22 1.12
C SER A 310 -22.72 10.06 -0.16
N THR A 311 -23.87 10.67 -0.43
CA THR A 311 -24.12 11.40 -1.68
C THR A 311 -24.05 12.93 -1.46
N PRO A 312 -23.51 13.72 -2.40
CA PRO A 312 -23.53 15.18 -2.31
C PRO A 312 -24.96 15.72 -2.37
N PRO A 313 -25.23 16.95 -1.87
CA PRO A 313 -24.26 17.96 -1.43
C PRO A 313 -23.85 17.88 0.05
N ASN A 314 -24.62 17.19 0.89
CA ASN A 314 -24.37 17.13 2.34
C ASN A 314 -23.64 15.85 2.78
N PHE A 315 -23.32 14.95 1.84
CA PHE A 315 -22.70 13.65 2.11
C PHE A 315 -23.47 12.83 3.14
N ALA A 316 -24.79 13.01 3.19
CA ALA A 316 -25.64 12.21 4.06
C ALA A 316 -25.64 10.75 3.56
N PRO A 317 -25.58 9.78 4.48
CA PRO A 317 -25.64 8.37 4.12
C PRO A 317 -27.01 8.09 3.48
N THR A 318 -26.99 7.72 2.21
CA THR A 318 -28.19 7.49 1.41
C THR A 318 -28.27 6.02 1.04
N LEU A 319 -29.44 5.43 1.25
CA LEU A 319 -29.72 4.06 0.82
C LEU A 319 -29.88 4.04 -0.71
N VAL A 320 -29.07 3.22 -1.36
CA VAL A 320 -29.05 3.08 -2.83
C VAL A 320 -29.27 1.63 -3.22
N GLY A 321 -29.93 1.45 -4.35
CA GLY A 321 -30.33 0.16 -4.88
C GLY A 321 -30.00 0.02 -6.35
N GLN A 322 -29.74 -1.21 -6.78
CA GLN A 322 -29.49 -1.55 -8.17
C GLN A 322 -30.21 -2.85 -8.54
N GLY A 323 -30.84 -2.83 -9.70
CA GLY A 323 -31.52 -3.99 -10.26
C GLY A 323 -30.54 -5.08 -10.68
N TRP A 324 -31.08 -6.27 -10.89
CA TRP A 324 -30.34 -7.42 -11.44
C TRP A 324 -30.54 -7.53 -12.94
N ASP A 325 -29.49 -7.95 -13.62
CA ASP A 325 -29.51 -8.27 -15.04
C ASP A 325 -28.90 -9.67 -15.23
N SER A 326 -29.59 -10.57 -15.93
CA SER A 326 -29.13 -11.96 -16.08
C SER A 326 -27.85 -12.08 -16.91
N ILE A 327 -27.52 -11.08 -17.72
CA ILE A 327 -26.38 -11.09 -18.64
C ILE A 327 -25.25 -10.21 -18.11
N LYS A 328 -25.56 -9.07 -17.48
CA LYS A 328 -24.56 -8.12 -16.96
C LYS A 328 -24.33 -8.22 -15.45
N LEU A 329 -25.03 -9.12 -14.74
CA LEU A 329 -25.21 -9.19 -13.27
C LEU A 329 -25.95 -8.02 -12.64
N PHE A 330 -25.64 -6.81 -13.08
CA PHE A 330 -26.20 -5.58 -12.55
C PHE A 330 -26.88 -4.77 -13.65
N ALA A 331 -28.07 -4.27 -13.34
CA ALA A 331 -28.75 -3.30 -14.18
C ALA A 331 -27.92 -2.00 -14.27
N PRO A 332 -28.00 -1.24 -15.38
CA PRO A 332 -27.17 -0.06 -15.58
C PRO A 332 -27.47 1.08 -14.60
N ASP A 333 -28.71 1.17 -14.11
CA ASP A 333 -29.14 2.28 -13.24
C ASP A 333 -28.94 1.96 -11.76
N VAL A 334 -28.17 2.79 -11.07
CA VAL A 334 -28.21 2.89 -9.60
C VAL A 334 -29.21 3.97 -9.22
N ARG A 335 -30.09 3.66 -8.27
CA ARG A 335 -31.18 4.54 -7.85
C ARG A 335 -31.20 4.67 -6.33
N VAL A 336 -31.63 5.82 -5.84
CA VAL A 336 -31.94 6.01 -4.42
C VAL A 336 -33.11 5.10 -4.06
N MET A 337 -33.05 4.46 -2.90
CA MET A 337 -34.14 3.64 -2.41
C MET A 337 -35.10 4.48 -1.57
N GLU A 338 -36.39 4.32 -1.83
CA GLU A 338 -37.45 5.00 -1.11
C GLU A 338 -38.29 3.97 -0.34
N LYS A 339 -38.63 4.33 0.90
CA LYS A 339 -39.48 3.51 1.76
C LYS A 339 -40.93 3.91 1.57
N HIS A 340 -41.74 3.02 1.00
CA HIS A 340 -43.19 3.18 0.89
C HIS A 340 -43.88 2.20 1.84
N GLY A 341 -44.26 2.68 3.03
CA GLY A 341 -44.78 1.83 4.10
C GLY A 341 -43.72 0.83 4.58
N ALA A 342 -44.02 -0.46 4.46
CA ALA A 342 -43.10 -1.54 4.82
C ALA A 342 -42.17 -2.00 3.68
N LYS A 343 -42.33 -1.47 2.46
CA LYS A 343 -41.56 -1.88 1.28
C LYS A 343 -40.51 -0.84 0.91
N LEU A 344 -39.35 -1.32 0.50
CA LEU A 344 -38.28 -0.51 -0.08
C LEU A 344 -38.27 -0.70 -1.61
N THR A 345 -38.37 0.38 -2.36
CA THR A 345 -38.38 0.36 -3.83
C THR A 345 -37.37 1.33 -4.41
N LEU A 346 -37.02 1.15 -5.68
CA LEU A 346 -36.11 2.05 -6.39
C LEU A 346 -36.84 3.34 -6.79
N GLY A 347 -36.35 4.47 -6.30
CA GLY A 347 -36.83 5.82 -6.60
C GLY A 347 -35.97 6.52 -7.66
N SER A 348 -35.51 7.73 -7.34
CA SER A 348 -34.76 8.59 -8.27
C SER A 348 -33.42 7.98 -8.72
N ARG A 349 -33.10 8.12 -10.01
CA ARG A 349 -31.81 7.68 -10.57
C ARG A 349 -30.67 8.62 -10.17
N LEU A 350 -29.52 8.04 -9.82
CA LEU A 350 -28.28 8.78 -9.63
C LEU A 350 -27.54 8.96 -10.97
N ASP A 351 -26.97 10.14 -11.18
CA ASP A 351 -26.12 10.42 -12.33
C ASP A 351 -24.72 9.84 -12.09
N LEU A 352 -24.48 8.65 -12.63
CA LEU A 352 -23.24 7.90 -12.46
C LEU A 352 -22.68 7.45 -13.81
N PRO A 353 -21.35 7.31 -13.93
CA PRO A 353 -20.69 6.83 -15.14
C PRO A 353 -21.04 5.37 -15.43
N GLU A 354 -20.84 4.96 -16.68
CA GLU A 354 -21.02 3.57 -17.07
C GLU A 354 -20.09 2.64 -16.26
N GLY A 355 -20.63 1.52 -15.81
CA GLY A 355 -19.90 0.58 -14.97
C GLY A 355 -20.05 0.82 -13.47
N ALA A 356 -20.68 1.93 -13.05
CA ALA A 356 -21.01 2.15 -11.65
C ALA A 356 -21.95 1.09 -11.08
N LYS A 357 -21.71 0.74 -9.83
CA LYS A 357 -22.43 -0.25 -9.02
C LYS A 357 -22.64 0.31 -7.63
N VAL A 358 -23.63 -0.19 -6.91
CA VAL A 358 -23.91 0.21 -5.51
C VAL A 358 -22.74 -0.06 -4.56
N PHE A 359 -21.79 -0.93 -4.92
CA PHE A 359 -20.68 -1.35 -4.08
C PHE A 359 -19.34 -0.68 -4.43
N ASN A 360 -19.18 -0.18 -5.66
CA ASN A 360 -17.88 0.25 -6.19
C ASN A 360 -17.72 1.78 -6.29
N ILE A 361 -18.64 2.56 -5.73
CA ILE A 361 -18.63 4.02 -5.79
C ILE A 361 -18.50 4.64 -4.39
N CYS A 362 -17.87 5.81 -4.34
CA CYS A 362 -17.87 6.70 -3.18
C CYS A 362 -17.59 8.12 -3.65
N TRP A 363 -18.13 9.14 -2.96
CA TRP A 363 -17.75 10.52 -3.23
C TRP A 363 -16.62 10.95 -2.31
N LEU A 364 -15.61 11.57 -2.90
CA LEU A 364 -14.55 12.30 -2.23
C LEU A 364 -14.91 13.79 -2.26
N PRO A 365 -15.29 14.39 -1.13
CA PRO A 365 -15.59 15.81 -1.07
C PRO A 365 -14.39 16.63 -1.50
N GLY A 366 -14.64 17.73 -2.22
CA GLY A 366 -13.56 18.66 -2.58
C GLY A 366 -13.00 19.36 -1.34
N ASP A 367 -11.68 19.42 -1.23
CA ASP A 367 -11.02 20.31 -0.26
C ASP A 367 -11.18 21.79 -0.69
N LYS A 368 -10.85 22.74 0.19
CA LYS A 368 -10.88 24.21 -0.05
C LYS A 368 -10.20 24.63 -1.36
N ASN A 369 -9.22 23.86 -1.83
CA ASN A 369 -8.47 24.10 -3.06
C ASN A 369 -8.99 23.31 -4.29
N SER A 370 -9.85 22.32 -4.10
CA SER A 370 -10.38 21.47 -5.18
C SER A 370 -11.67 22.06 -5.75
N LYS A 371 -11.77 22.16 -7.08
CA LYS A 371 -12.94 22.71 -7.79
C LYS A 371 -14.13 21.74 -7.87
N GLY A 372 -14.59 21.27 -6.71
CA GLY A 372 -15.81 20.48 -6.56
C GLY A 372 -15.59 18.98 -6.29
N ASP A 373 -16.68 18.35 -5.86
CA ASP A 373 -16.71 16.97 -5.40
C ASP A 373 -16.34 15.99 -6.51
N GLN A 374 -15.64 14.92 -6.11
CA GLN A 374 -15.16 13.90 -7.02
C GLN A 374 -15.87 12.59 -6.74
N LEU A 375 -16.30 11.91 -7.80
CA LEU A 375 -16.81 10.56 -7.72
C LEU A 375 -15.66 9.58 -7.93
N VAL A 376 -15.37 8.78 -6.92
CA VAL A 376 -14.43 7.67 -6.96
C VAL A 376 -15.19 6.42 -7.36
N MET A 377 -14.72 5.72 -8.40
CA MET A 377 -15.26 4.44 -8.84
C MET A 377 -14.16 3.39 -8.95
N LEU A 378 -14.35 2.25 -8.31
CA LEU A 378 -13.48 1.08 -8.46
C LEU A 378 -13.94 0.24 -9.66
N THR A 379 -13.06 -0.02 -10.60
CA THR A 379 -13.33 -0.83 -11.78
C THR A 379 -13.29 -2.33 -11.48
N ASP A 380 -13.78 -3.16 -12.41
CA ASP A 380 -13.75 -4.62 -12.27
C ASP A 380 -12.32 -5.20 -12.25
N ASP A 381 -11.34 -4.48 -12.81
CA ASP A 381 -9.91 -4.79 -12.70
C ASP A 381 -9.23 -4.13 -11.48
N GLU A 382 -10.05 -3.64 -10.54
CA GLU A 382 -9.64 -3.08 -9.25
C GLU A 382 -8.81 -1.80 -9.31
N ARG A 383 -8.89 -1.04 -10.40
CA ARG A 383 -8.31 0.30 -10.49
C ARG A 383 -9.31 1.34 -10.06
N ILE A 384 -8.82 2.49 -9.62
CA ILE A 384 -9.67 3.62 -9.27
C ILE A 384 -9.77 4.56 -10.46
N LYS A 385 -10.99 4.91 -10.84
CA LYS A 385 -11.30 6.03 -11.75
C LYS A 385 -11.92 7.15 -10.94
N LEU A 386 -11.49 8.38 -11.19
CA LEU A 386 -12.08 9.58 -10.61
C LEU A 386 -12.80 10.37 -11.67
N PHE A 387 -14.00 10.79 -11.32
CA PHE A 387 -14.86 11.60 -12.18
C PHE A 387 -15.23 12.90 -11.48
N GLN A 388 -15.40 13.97 -12.24
CA GLN A 388 -15.77 15.28 -11.71
C GLN A 388 -16.83 15.95 -12.59
N GLY A 389 -17.68 16.77 -11.95
CA GLY A 389 -18.73 17.55 -12.60
C GLY A 389 -20.00 16.77 -12.92
N SER A 390 -21.07 17.50 -13.30
CA SER A 390 -22.43 17.01 -13.56
C SER A 390 -22.60 16.18 -14.85
N GLY A 391 -21.50 15.64 -15.38
CA GLY A 391 -21.49 14.74 -16.53
C GLY A 391 -20.48 13.61 -16.36
N ASN A 392 -19.98 13.42 -15.13
CA ASN A 392 -19.01 12.38 -14.79
C ASN A 392 -17.79 12.39 -15.74
N THR A 393 -17.10 13.52 -15.85
CA THR A 393 -15.89 13.62 -16.70
C THR A 393 -14.74 12.90 -16.03
N LEU A 394 -14.12 11.94 -16.72
CA LEU A 394 -12.98 11.18 -16.20
C LEU A 394 -11.76 12.10 -16.07
N ILE A 395 -11.27 12.28 -14.84
CA ILE A 395 -10.11 13.13 -14.53
C ILE A 395 -8.84 12.33 -14.23
N HIS A 396 -8.97 11.12 -13.67
CA HIS A 396 -7.82 10.30 -13.31
C HIS A 396 -8.13 8.79 -13.32
N THR A 397 -7.13 7.97 -13.61
CA THR A 397 -7.20 6.51 -13.48
C THR A 397 -5.90 5.99 -12.89
N THR A 398 -5.99 5.19 -11.82
CA THR A 398 -4.80 4.65 -11.16
C THR A 398 -4.17 3.51 -11.96
N ILE A 399 -2.84 3.43 -11.91
CA ILE A 399 -2.11 2.30 -12.48
C ILE A 399 -2.16 1.09 -11.52
N GLU A 400 -2.28 1.35 -10.23
CA GLU A 400 -2.29 0.34 -9.19
C GLU A 400 -3.68 -0.28 -9.01
N ARG A 401 -3.70 -1.54 -8.52
CA ARG A 401 -4.90 -2.28 -8.16
C ARG A 401 -5.14 -2.20 -6.64
N PHE A 402 -6.41 -2.10 -6.25
CA PHE A 402 -6.88 -1.96 -4.88
C PHE A 402 -7.98 -2.97 -4.53
N SER A 403 -8.65 -2.85 -3.37
CA SER A 403 -9.69 -3.77 -2.87
C SER A 403 -9.16 -5.16 -2.55
N GLY A 404 -8.87 -6.02 -3.51
CA GLY A 404 -8.34 -7.36 -3.23
C GLY A 404 -9.31 -8.27 -2.48
N SER A 405 -10.62 -8.11 -2.68
CA SER A 405 -11.61 -8.97 -2.01
C SER A 405 -11.54 -10.41 -2.55
N ALA A 406 -11.79 -11.37 -1.66
CA ALA A 406 -11.90 -12.80 -2.01
C ALA A 406 -13.36 -13.25 -2.19
N THR A 407 -14.34 -12.41 -1.83
CA THR A 407 -15.77 -12.67 -2.02
C THR A 407 -16.17 -12.32 -3.44
N GLY A 408 -16.84 -13.22 -4.15
CA GLY A 408 -17.26 -12.95 -5.53
C GLY A 408 -18.33 -13.90 -6.06
N MET A 409 -19.09 -13.39 -7.02
CA MET A 409 -20.17 -14.07 -7.74
C MET A 409 -19.64 -14.67 -9.04
N GLU A 410 -19.97 -15.93 -9.30
CA GLU A 410 -19.59 -16.61 -10.53
C GLU A 410 -20.64 -16.36 -11.60
N HIS A 411 -20.18 -15.90 -12.76
CA HIS A 411 -21.05 -15.44 -13.84
C HIS A 411 -20.57 -15.96 -15.19
N TYR A 412 -21.47 -16.61 -15.90
CA TYR A 412 -21.22 -17.12 -17.24
C TYR A 412 -21.67 -16.07 -18.25
N LYS A 413 -20.73 -15.62 -19.10
CA LYS A 413 -21.06 -14.74 -20.23
C LYS A 413 -21.75 -15.57 -21.32
N GLY A 414 -23.06 -15.78 -21.19
CA GLY A 414 -23.89 -16.39 -22.23
C GLY A 414 -24.37 -15.38 -23.27
N MET A 415 -24.62 -15.81 -24.51
CA MET A 415 -25.38 -15.01 -25.46
C MET A 415 -26.84 -14.92 -24.99
N PRO A 416 -27.51 -13.75 -25.12
CA PRO A 416 -28.92 -13.63 -24.78
C PRO A 416 -29.76 -14.73 -25.46
N GLY A 417 -30.50 -15.53 -24.68
CA GLY A 417 -31.39 -16.58 -25.20
C GLY A 417 -30.78 -17.97 -25.41
N LEU A 418 -29.50 -18.17 -25.10
CA LEU A 418 -28.85 -19.49 -25.07
C LEU A 418 -28.35 -19.77 -23.65
N ASP A 419 -28.70 -20.94 -23.10
CA ASP A 419 -28.15 -21.35 -21.81
C ASP A 419 -26.62 -21.51 -21.95
N PRO A 420 -25.82 -20.84 -21.09
CA PRO A 420 -24.38 -20.98 -21.14
C PRO A 420 -23.99 -22.43 -20.83
N ASP A 421 -23.17 -23.03 -21.69
CA ASP A 421 -22.66 -24.38 -21.47
C ASP A 421 -21.66 -24.36 -20.31
N ARG A 422 -22.17 -24.70 -19.12
CA ARG A 422 -21.44 -24.72 -17.84
C ARG A 422 -20.30 -25.75 -17.84
N ASN A 423 -20.26 -26.69 -18.80
CA ASN A 423 -19.22 -27.72 -18.88
C ASN A 423 -17.97 -27.26 -19.65
N TYR A 424 -18.12 -26.31 -20.59
CA TYR A 424 -17.01 -25.87 -21.47
C TYR A 424 -16.60 -24.41 -21.26
N GLN A 425 -17.48 -23.55 -20.72
CA GLN A 425 -17.12 -22.17 -20.42
C GLN A 425 -16.69 -22.00 -18.96
N LEU A 426 -15.48 -21.50 -18.76
CA LEU A 426 -15.03 -21.07 -17.43
C LEU A 426 -15.80 -19.80 -17.03
N PRO A 427 -16.49 -19.78 -15.86
CA PRO A 427 -17.22 -18.60 -15.43
C PRO A 427 -16.27 -17.43 -15.19
N GLY A 428 -16.66 -16.25 -15.67
CA GLY A 428 -16.11 -14.99 -15.19
C GLY A 428 -16.52 -14.80 -13.72
N LYS A 429 -15.71 -14.10 -12.94
CA LYS A 429 -16.01 -13.86 -11.52
C LYS A 429 -16.03 -12.38 -11.23
N TYR A 430 -17.15 -11.88 -10.72
CA TYR A 430 -17.26 -10.52 -10.21
C TYR A 430 -16.95 -10.55 -8.71
N TYR A 431 -15.99 -9.73 -8.27
CA TYR A 431 -15.59 -9.68 -6.87
C TYR A 431 -16.25 -8.49 -6.17
N ALA A 432 -16.67 -8.69 -4.92
CA ALA A 432 -17.19 -7.62 -4.09
C ALA A 432 -16.13 -6.54 -3.90
N SER A 433 -16.43 -5.30 -4.25
CA SER A 433 -15.54 -4.19 -3.93
C SER A 433 -15.44 -4.02 -2.42
N MET A 434 -14.22 -3.95 -1.89
CA MET A 434 -14.01 -3.55 -0.50
C MET A 434 -14.56 -2.14 -0.29
N ARG A 435 -14.99 -1.86 0.94
CA ARG A 435 -15.56 -0.57 1.32
C ARG A 435 -14.57 0.55 1.02
N LEU A 436 -15.01 1.50 0.21
CA LEU A 436 -14.32 2.77 -0.05
C LEU A 436 -14.77 3.76 1.03
N ILE A 437 -13.85 4.22 1.86
CA ILE A 437 -14.18 5.13 2.96
C ILE A 437 -13.54 6.48 2.68
N THR A 438 -14.36 7.53 2.62
CA THR A 438 -13.88 8.91 2.55
C THR A 438 -14.06 9.58 3.91
N ALA A 439 -12.98 10.15 4.44
CA ALA A 439 -12.99 10.74 5.78
C ALA A 439 -12.03 11.93 5.85
N ASP A 440 -12.44 12.96 6.58
CA ASP A 440 -11.55 14.02 7.05
C ASP A 440 -11.05 13.62 8.44
N LEU A 441 -9.87 12.99 8.47
CA LEU A 441 -9.28 12.48 9.70
C LEU A 441 -8.74 13.58 10.62
N GLY A 442 -8.40 14.75 10.07
CA GLY A 442 -7.78 15.85 10.79
C GLY A 442 -8.76 16.94 11.22
N HIS A 443 -10.02 16.85 10.80
CA HIS A 443 -10.99 17.95 10.87
C HIS A 443 -10.47 19.24 10.20
N THR A 444 -9.61 19.11 9.18
CA THR A 444 -8.98 20.23 8.47
C THR A 444 -9.76 20.67 7.23
N GLY A 445 -10.72 19.85 6.79
CA GLY A 445 -11.36 19.90 5.48
C GLY A 445 -10.67 19.06 4.41
N GLU A 446 -9.53 18.42 4.74
CA GLU A 446 -8.78 17.59 3.81
C GLU A 446 -9.25 16.13 3.86
N TYR A 447 -10.09 15.75 2.91
CA TYR A 447 -10.58 14.39 2.81
C TYR A 447 -9.55 13.43 2.23
N VAL A 448 -9.46 12.24 2.83
CA VAL A 448 -8.71 11.11 2.30
C VAL A 448 -9.64 9.96 1.94
N LEU A 449 -9.29 9.24 0.89
CA LEU A 449 -9.86 7.95 0.51
C LEU A 449 -9.03 6.83 1.16
N LEU A 450 -9.63 6.10 2.09
CA LEU A 450 -9.06 4.88 2.65
C LEU A 450 -9.49 3.68 1.81
N ILE A 451 -8.51 2.88 1.40
CA ILE A 451 -8.74 1.68 0.61
C ILE A 451 -7.66 0.63 0.90
N ASN A 452 -8.06 -0.65 0.85
CA ASN A 452 -7.11 -1.76 0.94
C ASN A 452 -6.30 -1.90 -0.35
N LYS A 453 -4.99 -2.08 -0.21
CA LYS A 453 -4.08 -2.49 -1.27
C LYS A 453 -3.62 -3.93 -1.00
N PRO A 454 -4.07 -4.92 -1.79
CA PRO A 454 -3.63 -6.29 -1.63
C PRO A 454 -2.15 -6.44 -2.03
N ILE A 455 -1.40 -7.24 -1.27
CA ILE A 455 -0.03 -7.63 -1.61
C ILE A 455 -0.01 -9.13 -1.88
N SER A 456 0.18 -9.50 -3.14
CA SER A 456 0.37 -10.90 -3.54
C SER A 456 1.17 -11.00 -4.83
N THR A 457 2.33 -11.66 -4.75
CA THR A 457 3.16 -11.99 -5.92
C THR A 457 2.45 -12.97 -6.87
N ALA A 458 1.59 -13.84 -6.34
CA ALA A 458 0.88 -14.86 -7.12
C ALA A 458 -0.37 -14.30 -7.82
N SER A 459 -1.12 -13.39 -7.18
CA SER A 459 -2.30 -12.74 -7.79
C SER A 459 -1.94 -11.76 -8.90
N GLN A 460 -0.69 -11.28 -8.94
CA GLN A 460 -0.16 -10.49 -10.06
C GLN A 460 0.10 -11.32 -11.32
N LEU A 461 0.31 -12.64 -11.17
CA LEU A 461 0.57 -13.59 -12.26
C LEU A 461 -0.69 -14.36 -12.68
N PHE A 462 -1.63 -14.58 -11.74
CA PHE A 462 -2.86 -15.33 -11.98
C PHE A 462 -4.08 -14.56 -11.45
N ASP A 463 -4.85 -13.92 -12.34
CA ASP A 463 -6.01 -13.09 -11.97
C ASP A 463 -7.12 -13.84 -11.20
N ARG A 464 -7.15 -15.18 -11.27
CA ARG A 464 -8.12 -16.03 -10.54
C ARG A 464 -7.61 -16.48 -9.16
N TYR A 465 -6.32 -16.39 -8.88
CA TYR A 465 -5.75 -16.80 -7.58
C TYR A 465 -5.81 -15.62 -6.60
N ARG A 466 -6.94 -15.47 -5.89
CA ARG A 466 -7.19 -14.39 -4.93
C ARG A 466 -6.89 -14.81 -3.49
N TYR A 467 -5.64 -15.20 -3.26
CA TYR A 467 -5.10 -15.36 -1.92
C TYR A 467 -4.11 -14.23 -1.64
N PHE A 468 -4.48 -13.37 -0.71
CA PHE A 468 -3.68 -12.20 -0.31
C PHE A 468 -3.11 -12.48 1.08
N PRO A 469 -1.88 -13.02 1.18
CA PRO A 469 -1.27 -13.29 2.47
C PRO A 469 -0.99 -12.01 3.26
N GLN A 470 -0.92 -10.86 2.57
CA GLN A 470 -0.65 -9.56 3.15
C GLN A 470 -1.53 -8.49 2.50
N GLY A 471 -1.85 -7.45 3.28
CA GLY A 471 -2.53 -6.23 2.80
C GLY A 471 -1.95 -4.98 3.47
N GLU A 472 -2.11 -3.83 2.83
CA GLU A 472 -1.80 -2.51 3.38
C GLU A 472 -3.05 -1.62 3.21
N ILE A 473 -3.41 -0.84 4.22
CA ILE A 473 -4.44 0.19 4.06
C ILE A 473 -3.76 1.48 3.63
N HIS A 474 -4.21 2.03 2.50
CA HIS A 474 -3.66 3.25 1.90
C HIS A 474 -4.65 4.38 2.10
N ALA A 475 -4.15 5.54 2.55
CA ALA A 475 -4.90 6.79 2.61
C ALA A 475 -4.46 7.67 1.44
N LEU A 476 -5.33 7.77 0.44
CA LEU A 476 -5.08 8.53 -0.77
C LEU A 476 -5.76 9.89 -0.69
N TYR A 477 -5.14 10.94 -1.20
CA TYR A 477 -5.73 12.27 -1.31
C TYR A 477 -5.60 12.77 -2.75
N TRP A 478 -6.48 13.68 -3.14
CA TRP A 478 -6.43 14.32 -4.44
C TRP A 478 -5.51 15.55 -4.39
N ASP A 479 -4.45 15.57 -5.20
CA ASP A 479 -3.47 16.67 -5.23
C ASP A 479 -3.74 17.73 -6.32
N GLY A 480 -4.79 17.55 -7.12
CA GLY A 480 -5.10 18.39 -8.29
C GLY A 480 -4.81 17.72 -9.64
N VAL A 481 -3.96 16.70 -9.66
CA VAL A 481 -3.52 15.98 -10.88
C VAL A 481 -3.84 14.48 -10.79
N GLY A 482 -3.70 13.90 -9.60
CA GLY A 482 -3.89 12.48 -9.36
C GLY A 482 -4.20 12.15 -7.91
N LEU A 483 -4.43 10.86 -7.66
CA LEU A 483 -4.46 10.34 -6.29
C LEU A 483 -3.04 10.09 -5.79
N ALA A 484 -2.61 10.89 -4.82
CA ALA A 484 -1.34 10.74 -4.13
C ALA A 484 -1.53 10.03 -2.79
N LEU A 485 -0.48 9.34 -2.31
CA LEU A 485 -0.49 8.67 -1.02
C LEU A 485 -0.19 9.67 0.10
N LYS A 486 -1.10 9.82 1.06
CA LYS A 486 -0.87 10.61 2.28
C LYS A 486 -0.09 9.80 3.32
N TRP A 487 -0.57 8.58 3.58
CA TRP A 487 0.07 7.61 4.46
C TRP A 487 -0.44 6.19 4.17
N LYS A 488 0.23 5.18 4.72
CA LYS A 488 -0.20 3.78 4.67
C LYS A 488 0.11 3.04 5.96
N THR A 489 -0.63 1.97 6.24
CA THR A 489 -0.29 1.07 7.35
C THR A 489 0.95 0.24 7.04
N ARG A 490 1.62 -0.27 8.08
CA ARG A 490 2.49 -1.44 7.93
C ARG A 490 1.74 -2.63 7.32
N ARG A 491 2.48 -3.57 6.75
CA ARG A 491 1.92 -4.80 6.17
C ARG A 491 1.16 -5.60 7.23
N ILE A 492 -0.12 -5.79 6.98
CA ILE A 492 -1.00 -6.59 7.81
C ILE A 492 -0.92 -8.03 7.32
N ARG A 493 -0.65 -8.98 8.22
CA ARG A 493 -0.61 -10.40 7.89
C ARG A 493 -2.03 -10.99 7.91
N GLY A 494 -2.41 -11.63 6.81
CA GLY A 494 -3.75 -12.18 6.61
C GLY A 494 -4.47 -11.50 5.46
N SER A 495 -5.52 -12.16 4.98
CA SER A 495 -6.36 -11.61 3.92
C SER A 495 -7.32 -10.60 4.55
N VAL A 496 -7.19 -9.34 4.17
CA VAL A 496 -8.18 -8.31 4.54
C VAL A 496 -9.55 -8.71 3.97
N ALA A 497 -10.59 -8.65 4.80
CA ALA A 497 -11.97 -8.92 4.42
C ALA A 497 -12.76 -7.62 4.33
N SER A 498 -12.55 -6.72 5.29
CA SER A 498 -13.25 -5.45 5.40
C SER A 498 -12.42 -4.42 6.17
N VAL A 499 -12.79 -3.16 5.99
CA VAL A 499 -12.21 -2.01 6.67
C VAL A 499 -13.38 -1.13 7.13
N ASP A 500 -13.26 -0.55 8.32
CA ASP A 500 -14.20 0.43 8.85
C ASP A 500 -13.46 1.54 9.63
N LEU A 501 -14.14 2.68 9.81
CA LEU A 501 -13.69 3.76 10.68
C LEU A 501 -14.70 3.95 11.81
N ALA A 502 -14.31 3.63 13.03
CA ALA A 502 -15.15 3.80 14.21
C ALA A 502 -14.29 3.66 15.46
N ASP A 503 -14.76 4.20 16.59
CA ASP A 503 -14.22 3.85 17.91
C ASP A 503 -14.64 2.41 18.23
N ALA A 504 -13.73 1.45 18.03
CA ALA A 504 -14.08 0.04 18.15
C ALA A 504 -14.07 -0.44 19.60
N ASN A 505 -13.36 0.25 20.49
CA ASN A 505 -13.09 -0.20 21.85
C ASN A 505 -13.82 0.64 22.93
N ASN A 506 -14.52 1.71 22.50
CA ASN A 506 -15.27 2.66 23.31
C ASN A 506 -14.39 3.54 24.20
N ASP A 507 -13.21 3.93 23.74
CA ASP A 507 -12.28 4.83 24.44
C ASP A 507 -12.41 6.31 24.01
N GLY A 508 -13.27 6.60 23.03
CA GLY A 508 -13.50 7.93 22.48
C GLY A 508 -12.52 8.33 21.36
N VAL A 509 -11.58 7.47 20.99
CA VAL A 509 -10.64 7.67 19.89
C VAL A 509 -11.14 6.94 18.64
N LEU A 510 -11.07 7.61 17.49
CA LEU A 510 -11.42 6.97 16.22
C LEU A 510 -10.37 5.92 15.85
N ASP A 511 -10.78 4.68 15.59
CA ASP A 511 -9.89 3.63 15.11
C ASP A 511 -10.06 3.36 13.62
N LEU A 512 -8.95 3.01 12.97
CA LEU A 512 -8.98 2.24 11.73
C LEU A 512 -9.17 0.76 12.07
N VAL A 513 -10.37 0.23 11.80
CA VAL A 513 -10.74 -1.15 12.13
C VAL A 513 -10.59 -2.02 10.89
N VAL A 514 -9.78 -3.07 10.99
CA VAL A 514 -9.48 -3.99 9.88
C VAL A 514 -9.90 -5.41 10.24
N GLY A 515 -10.81 -5.96 9.44
CA GLY A 515 -11.23 -7.34 9.50
C GLY A 515 -10.32 -8.24 8.68
N LEU A 516 -9.78 -9.29 9.29
CA LEU A 516 -8.82 -10.21 8.69
C LEU A 516 -9.35 -11.64 8.69
N ASN A 517 -9.21 -12.32 7.57
CA ASN A 517 -9.32 -13.77 7.48
C ASN A 517 -7.94 -14.41 7.58
N THR A 518 -7.83 -15.40 8.48
CA THR A 518 -6.63 -16.18 8.74
C THR A 518 -6.91 -17.66 8.52
N SER A 519 -5.95 -18.38 7.95
CA SER A 519 -5.98 -19.84 7.91
C SER A 519 -5.13 -20.40 9.04
N PRO A 520 -5.50 -21.55 9.65
CA PRO A 520 -4.56 -22.33 10.45
C PRO A 520 -3.33 -22.69 9.60
N ASP A 521 -2.15 -22.75 10.22
CA ASP A 521 -0.84 -22.95 9.56
C ASP A 521 -0.68 -24.29 8.81
N LEU A 522 -1.67 -25.18 8.87
CA LEU A 522 -1.70 -26.45 8.16
C LEU A 522 -3.13 -26.68 7.65
N GLY A 523 -3.25 -26.93 6.35
CA GLY A 523 -4.52 -27.00 5.63
C GLY A 523 -5.56 -27.92 6.26
N VAL A 524 -6.83 -27.57 6.01
CA VAL A 524 -8.07 -28.20 6.48
C VAL A 524 -8.49 -27.77 7.89
N GLY A 525 -9.11 -26.59 7.95
CA GLY A 525 -9.89 -26.07 9.07
C GLY A 525 -10.75 -24.90 8.58
N SER A 526 -11.87 -24.61 9.26
CA SER A 526 -12.70 -23.44 8.93
C SER A 526 -11.85 -22.17 8.99
N ARG A 527 -11.96 -21.30 7.99
CA ARG A 527 -11.28 -19.99 8.01
C ARG A 527 -11.73 -19.24 9.25
N GLN A 528 -10.78 -18.78 10.05
CA GLN A 528 -11.05 -17.99 11.25
C GLN A 528 -10.84 -16.52 10.93
N CYS A 529 -11.67 -15.66 11.48
CA CYS A 529 -11.46 -14.22 11.36
C CYS A 529 -10.92 -13.60 12.65
N MET A 530 -10.40 -12.40 12.53
CA MET A 530 -9.85 -11.61 13.61
C MET A 530 -9.97 -10.15 13.25
N ILE A 531 -10.19 -9.31 14.24
CA ILE A 531 -10.32 -7.87 14.04
C ILE A 531 -9.12 -7.20 14.69
N THR A 532 -8.54 -6.23 13.98
CA THR A 532 -7.44 -5.40 14.46
C THR A 532 -7.86 -3.94 14.35
N ALA A 533 -7.71 -3.17 15.42
CA ALA A 533 -8.01 -1.75 15.43
C ALA A 533 -6.72 -0.96 15.67
N TYR A 534 -6.53 0.11 14.89
CA TYR A 534 -5.40 1.02 14.98
C TYR A 534 -5.93 2.41 15.37
N PRO A 535 -5.62 2.92 16.57
CA PRO A 535 -6.04 4.23 17.01
C PRO A 535 -5.47 5.32 16.10
N LEU A 536 -6.38 6.18 15.64
CA LEU A 536 -6.10 7.39 14.87
C LEU A 536 -6.19 8.58 15.84
N ASP A 537 -5.32 8.59 16.87
CA ASP A 537 -5.22 9.76 17.75
C ASP A 537 -4.55 10.91 16.98
N ILE A 538 -5.37 11.89 16.63
CA ILE A 538 -4.93 13.11 15.95
C ILE A 538 -4.69 14.28 16.90
N SER A 539 -4.95 14.14 18.21
CA SER A 539 -4.86 15.24 19.19
C SER A 539 -3.44 15.81 19.37
N GLN A 540 -2.42 15.03 18.98
CA GLN A 540 -1.03 15.48 18.96
C GLN A 540 -0.57 15.97 17.57
N THR A 541 -1.43 15.93 16.56
CA THR A 541 -1.08 16.24 15.16
C THR A 541 -1.25 17.71 14.88
N ASN A 542 -0.16 18.46 14.81
CA ASN A 542 -0.20 19.83 14.28
C ASN A 542 -0.57 19.77 12.78
N PRO A 543 -1.72 20.34 12.36
CA PRO A 543 -2.23 20.23 11.00
C PRO A 543 -1.37 20.96 9.95
N ASN A 544 -0.38 21.74 10.38
CA ASN A 544 0.56 22.45 9.51
C ASN A 544 1.94 21.78 9.41
N VAL A 545 2.10 20.55 9.92
CA VAL A 545 3.35 19.81 9.73
C VAL A 545 3.32 19.22 8.31
N PRO A 546 4.23 19.64 7.41
CA PRO A 546 4.33 19.01 6.10
C PRO A 546 4.49 17.51 6.29
N ALA A 547 3.88 16.70 5.43
CA ALA A 547 4.26 15.30 5.34
C ALA A 547 5.78 15.29 5.23
N ASP A 548 6.47 14.64 6.16
CA ASP A 548 7.92 14.59 6.11
C ASP A 548 8.30 13.90 4.79
N LEU A 549 8.72 14.71 3.82
CA LEU A 549 9.11 14.33 2.48
C LEU A 549 10.56 13.84 2.45
N SER A 550 11.26 13.82 3.60
CA SER A 550 12.59 13.23 3.69
C SER A 550 12.60 11.73 3.37
N ASP A 551 11.45 11.05 3.40
CA ASP A 551 11.28 9.66 2.93
C ASP A 551 10.90 9.53 1.45
N PHE A 552 10.62 10.64 0.74
CA PHE A 552 10.41 10.68 -0.71
C PHE A 552 11.62 11.24 -1.47
N GLU A 553 12.56 11.86 -0.77
CA GLU A 553 13.93 11.91 -1.24
C GLU A 553 14.57 10.56 -0.97
N VAL A 554 14.68 9.75 -2.02
CA VAL A 554 15.80 8.81 -2.08
C VAL A 554 17.05 9.69 -2.14
N THR A 555 17.57 10.10 -0.98
CA THR A 555 19.02 10.21 -0.87
C THR A 555 19.52 8.78 -0.91
N PRO A 556 20.25 8.40 -1.97
CA PRO A 556 20.80 7.07 -2.07
C PRO A 556 21.81 6.92 -0.93
N ASN A 557 21.60 5.90 -0.10
CA ASN A 557 22.39 5.50 1.07
C ASN A 557 21.87 6.06 2.40
N GLN A 558 21.01 5.30 3.08
CA GLN A 558 21.29 4.76 4.42
C GLN A 558 20.60 3.40 4.60
#